data_AF-A0A8D0FH17-F1
#
_entry.id   AF-A0A8D0FH17-F1
#
_cell.length_a   1.000
_cell.length_b   1.000
_cell.length_c   1.000
_cell.angle_alpha   90.00
_cell.angle_beta   90.00
_cell.angle_gamma   90.00
#
_symmetry.space_group_name_H-M   'P 1'
#
loop_
_entity.id
_entity.type
_entity.pdbx_description
1 polymer ?
#
loop_
_entity_poly.entity_id
_entity_poly.type
_entity_poly.pdbx_seq_one_letter_code
_entity_poly.pdbx_strand_id
1 'polypeptide(L)'
;MNCYVDVDSSEDEDYVQVSHNRIRCSMTSLISWYESVTKKTDSETPSKKRTSSSRHWQSPPVVVVFKDMESFSTKVLQDFIVISSQHIHELPLVLIFGIATSPMIIHSLLPHSVSSLLCIELFQSLSCKDHLSTIIDKLLLRASFPFKLGEKVLQVLINIFLYHDFSVQNFVKGFQLCIVEHFCSQPVSVLCCQLVDAKKRADSLSHDQCENIRKLPSFRRYVESQVSEKQIALLTEDTYLKETTQELLEDLHVYHENYLSVLRCLHVFTSFLPKYPLGKQIRELHCACLENQVWETEEYESSLQLARMLNKSDLVTMLQQCVEIFVSSSGKEFDNTVEKLKEFLTQFQKLEEIGQISKHYSLNRSCVYFEHFTRCCNH
;
A
#
# COMPACT_ATOMS: atom_id res chain seq x y z
N MET A 1 31.45 -28.19 -4.96
CA MET A 1 32.21 -27.89 -6.19
C MET A 1 31.37 -28.36 -7.35
N ASN A 2 31.14 -27.47 -8.31
CA ASN A 2 30.27 -27.56 -9.49
C ASN A 2 28.76 -27.45 -9.24
N CYS A 3 28.30 -26.20 -9.03
CA CYS A 3 26.93 -25.78 -9.31
C CYS A 3 26.83 -25.41 -10.79
N TYR A 4 25.99 -26.11 -11.55
CA TYR A 4 25.45 -25.64 -12.81
C TYR A 4 24.03 -25.15 -12.47
N VAL A 5 23.80 -23.85 -12.62
CA VAL A 5 22.49 -23.23 -12.42
C VAL A 5 22.01 -22.84 -13.80
N ASP A 6 21.10 -23.64 -14.37
CA ASP A 6 20.30 -23.23 -15.52
C ASP A 6 19.26 -22.22 -15.00
N VAL A 7 19.40 -20.98 -15.48
CA VAL A 7 18.43 -19.90 -15.29
C VAL A 7 17.54 -19.89 -16.52
N ASP A 8 16.44 -20.63 -16.47
CA ASP A 8 15.33 -20.48 -17.42
C ASP A 8 14.43 -19.35 -16.93
N SER A 9 14.73 -18.13 -17.40
CA SER A 9 13.80 -17.00 -17.41
C SER A 9 13.34 -16.78 -18.86
N SER A 10 12.34 -17.53 -19.30
CA SER A 10 11.64 -17.28 -20.56
C SER A 10 10.49 -16.30 -20.31
N GLU A 11 10.82 -15.01 -20.19
CA GLU A 11 9.89 -13.94 -20.52
C GLU A 11 10.03 -13.70 -22.03
N ASP A 12 9.25 -14.46 -22.81
CA ASP A 12 9.09 -14.24 -24.26
C ASP A 12 8.31 -12.93 -24.48
N GLU A 13 9.01 -11.80 -24.38
CA GLU A 13 8.63 -10.59 -25.10
C GLU A 13 9.09 -10.79 -26.56
N ASP A 14 8.13 -10.96 -27.47
CA ASP A 14 8.33 -10.96 -28.92
C ASP A 14 8.95 -9.62 -29.38
N TYR A 15 10.26 -9.47 -29.20
CA TYR A 15 11.06 -8.44 -29.84
C TYR A 15 11.20 -8.82 -31.31
N VAL A 16 10.39 -8.20 -32.16
CA VAL A 16 10.64 -8.16 -33.60
C VAL A 16 12.04 -7.56 -33.79
N GLN A 17 12.97 -8.43 -34.17
CA GLN A 17 14.38 -8.12 -34.42
C GLN A 17 14.48 -7.17 -35.62
N VAL A 18 14.51 -5.86 -35.38
CA VAL A 18 14.77 -4.87 -36.43
C VAL A 18 16.27 -4.84 -36.71
N SER A 19 16.68 -5.43 -37.82
CA SER A 19 18.05 -5.45 -38.30
C SER A 19 18.60 -4.02 -38.48
N HIS A 20 19.63 -3.68 -37.70
CA HIS A 20 20.37 -2.43 -37.82
C HIS A 20 21.20 -2.38 -39.11
N ASN A 21 20.64 -1.75 -40.14
CA ASN A 21 21.40 -0.75 -40.88
C ASN A 21 20.79 0.59 -40.47
N ARG A 22 21.60 1.56 -40.03
CA ARG A 22 21.15 2.96 -39.88
C ARG A 22 20.90 3.54 -41.28
N ILE A 23 19.84 3.04 -41.91
CA ILE A 23 19.22 3.62 -43.08
C ILE A 23 18.84 5.03 -42.65
N ARG A 24 19.12 6.01 -43.51
CA ARG A 24 18.71 7.40 -43.30
C ARG A 24 17.18 7.43 -43.24
N CYS A 25 16.61 7.24 -42.06
CA CYS A 25 15.17 7.33 -41.82
C CYS A 25 14.77 8.79 -41.93
N SER A 26 14.49 9.25 -43.16
CA SER A 26 13.86 10.54 -43.40
C SER A 26 12.39 10.48 -43.02
N MET A 27 11.80 11.63 -42.69
CA MET A 27 10.35 11.74 -42.44
C MET A 27 9.54 11.21 -43.64
N THR A 28 10.02 11.44 -44.87
CA THR A 28 9.42 10.92 -46.11
C THR A 28 9.43 9.39 -46.19
N SER A 29 10.48 8.73 -45.70
CA SER A 29 10.54 7.27 -45.64
C SER A 29 9.53 6.73 -44.62
N LEU A 30 9.41 7.40 -43.47
CA LEU A 30 8.46 7.06 -42.41
C LEU A 30 7.00 7.22 -42.87
N ILE A 31 6.70 8.30 -43.60
CA ILE A 31 5.38 8.52 -44.20
C ILE A 31 5.07 7.44 -45.24
N SER A 32 6.00 7.14 -46.15
CA SER A 32 5.79 6.10 -47.18
C SER A 32 5.56 4.71 -46.55
N TRP A 33 6.24 4.42 -45.44
CA TRP A 33 6.01 3.22 -44.66
C TRP A 33 4.62 3.23 -44.01
N TYR A 34 4.24 4.32 -43.34
CA TYR A 34 2.94 4.46 -42.69
C TYR A 34 1.78 4.32 -43.67
N GLU A 35 1.87 4.94 -44.85
CA GLU A 35 0.89 4.76 -45.92
C GLU A 35 0.82 3.31 -46.41
N SER A 36 1.97 2.62 -46.53
CA SER A 36 2.00 1.22 -46.98
C SER A 36 1.36 0.27 -45.99
N VAL A 37 1.41 0.59 -44.69
CA VAL A 37 0.83 -0.21 -43.60
C VAL A 37 -0.67 0.07 -43.46
N THR A 38 -1.07 1.35 -43.51
CA THR A 38 -2.47 1.76 -43.36
C THR A 38 -3.34 1.39 -44.57
N LYS A 39 -2.80 1.49 -45.79
CA LYS A 39 -3.50 1.04 -47.02
C LYS A 39 -3.74 -0.47 -47.07
N LYS A 40 -2.92 -1.29 -46.40
CA LYS A 40 -3.12 -2.75 -46.31
C LYS A 40 -4.27 -3.12 -45.37
N THR A 41 -4.42 -2.40 -44.25
CA THR A 41 -5.50 -2.64 -43.27
C THR A 41 -6.90 -2.31 -43.78
N ASP A 42 -7.06 -1.39 -44.74
CA ASP A 42 -8.36 -1.12 -45.37
C ASP A 42 -8.79 -2.19 -46.39
N SER A 43 -7.84 -3.04 -46.83
CA SER A 43 -8.10 -4.06 -47.86
C SER A 43 -8.43 -5.46 -47.31
N GLU A 44 -8.29 -5.70 -46.00
CA GLU A 44 -8.59 -6.99 -45.37
C GLU A 44 -9.63 -6.84 -44.25
N THR A 45 -10.90 -6.66 -44.62
CA THR A 45 -12.12 -7.34 -44.09
C THR A 45 -13.40 -6.53 -44.32
N PRO A 46 -14.40 -7.06 -45.04
CA PRO A 46 -15.77 -6.56 -44.98
C PRO A 46 -16.59 -7.46 -44.06
N SER A 47 -16.66 -7.19 -42.75
CA SER A 47 -17.74 -7.78 -41.92
C SER A 47 -18.07 -7.03 -40.63
N LYS A 48 -19.26 -6.43 -40.69
CA LYS A 48 -20.35 -6.39 -39.69
C LYS A 48 -20.14 -5.68 -38.35
N LYS A 49 -20.92 -4.61 -38.22
CA LYS A 49 -21.51 -3.99 -37.02
C LYS A 49 -20.51 -3.33 -36.05
N ARG A 50 -20.18 -2.06 -36.34
CA ARG A 50 -19.66 -1.13 -35.32
C ARG A 50 -20.73 -0.12 -34.95
N THR A 51 -21.10 -0.17 -33.69
CA THR A 51 -21.82 0.85 -32.93
C THR A 51 -21.15 2.21 -33.08
N SER A 52 -22.00 3.23 -33.17
CA SER A 52 -21.68 4.66 -33.28
C SER A 52 -20.53 5.08 -32.36
N SER A 53 -19.34 5.23 -32.93
CA SER A 53 -18.21 5.92 -32.32
C SER A 53 -17.59 6.84 -33.36
N SER A 54 -17.26 8.03 -32.90
CA SER A 54 -17.03 9.27 -33.64
C SER A 54 -16.03 9.19 -34.80
N ARG A 55 -16.42 9.81 -35.93
CA ARG A 55 -15.60 10.08 -37.12
C ARG A 55 -14.50 11.11 -36.81
N HIS A 56 -13.38 10.72 -36.21
CA HIS A 56 -12.28 11.70 -36.06
C HIS A 56 -10.87 11.25 -36.50
N TRP A 57 -10.61 9.97 -36.72
CA TRP A 57 -9.32 9.54 -37.30
C TRP A 57 -9.54 8.39 -38.28
N GLN A 58 -9.35 8.65 -39.58
CA GLN A 58 -9.43 7.64 -40.66
C GLN A 58 -8.20 6.72 -40.69
N SER A 59 -7.18 7.00 -39.88
CA SER A 59 -5.95 6.20 -39.78
C SER A 59 -5.44 6.16 -38.33
N PRO A 60 -4.80 5.07 -37.89
CA PRO A 60 -4.37 4.89 -36.49
C PRO A 60 -3.21 5.83 -36.11
N PRO A 61 -3.31 6.61 -35.02
CA PRO A 61 -2.25 7.53 -34.63
C PRO A 61 -0.96 6.82 -34.19
N VAL A 62 0.19 7.39 -34.56
CA VAL A 62 1.50 6.96 -34.08
C VAL A 62 1.81 7.69 -32.77
N VAL A 63 1.96 6.94 -31.69
CA VAL A 63 2.25 7.49 -30.36
C VAL A 63 3.75 7.45 -30.09
N VAL A 64 4.34 8.61 -29.82
CA VAL A 64 5.76 8.76 -29.44
C VAL A 64 5.83 9.12 -27.97
N VAL A 65 6.49 8.28 -27.16
CA VAL A 65 6.60 8.46 -25.72
C VAL A 65 8.01 8.94 -25.35
N PHE A 66 8.11 10.18 -24.90
CA PHE A 66 9.33 10.74 -24.33
C PHE A 66 9.35 10.47 -22.83
N LYS A 67 10.11 9.45 -22.39
CA LYS A 67 10.13 9.05 -20.97
C LYS A 67 10.66 10.14 -20.03
N ASP A 68 11.65 10.90 -20.49
CA ASP A 68 12.27 11.98 -19.75
C ASP A 68 12.52 13.16 -20.69
N MET A 69 11.59 14.12 -20.70
CA MET A 69 11.69 15.29 -21.56
C MET A 69 12.84 16.22 -21.14
N GLU A 70 13.22 16.22 -19.87
CA GLU A 70 14.15 17.18 -19.28
C GLU A 70 15.61 16.90 -19.68
N SER A 71 15.94 15.65 -20.00
CA SER A 71 17.28 15.27 -20.48
C SER A 71 17.53 15.52 -21.97
N PHE A 72 16.50 15.85 -22.75
CA PHE A 72 16.67 16.15 -24.18
C PHE A 72 17.24 17.55 -24.41
N SER A 73 18.11 17.67 -25.43
CA SER A 73 18.56 18.99 -25.88
C SER A 73 17.39 19.76 -26.50
N THR A 74 17.21 21.01 -26.07
CA THR A 74 16.12 21.89 -26.52
C THR A 74 16.04 22.03 -28.04
N LYS A 75 17.18 22.12 -28.73
CA LYS A 75 17.24 22.23 -30.19
C LYS A 75 16.63 21.02 -30.89
N VAL A 76 17.02 19.80 -30.49
CA VAL A 76 16.51 18.57 -31.10
C VAL A 76 15.01 18.42 -30.87
N LEU A 77 14.53 18.74 -29.67
CA LEU A 77 13.10 18.66 -29.36
C LEU A 77 12.29 19.68 -30.18
N GLN A 78 12.77 20.92 -30.30
CA GLN A 78 12.13 21.97 -31.10
C GLN A 78 12.10 21.60 -32.59
N ASP A 79 13.25 21.20 -33.14
CA ASP A 79 13.35 20.81 -34.56
C ASP A 79 12.45 19.61 -34.85
N PHE A 80 12.40 18.62 -33.95
CA PHE A 80 11.53 17.45 -34.09
C PHE A 80 10.05 17.83 -34.10
N ILE A 81 9.60 18.73 -33.21
CA ILE A 81 8.21 19.17 -33.17
C ILE A 81 7.85 19.95 -34.44
N VAL A 82 8.74 20.85 -34.91
CA VAL A 82 8.51 21.63 -36.13
C VAL A 82 8.43 20.72 -37.36
N ILE A 83 9.37 19.77 -37.50
CA ILE A 83 9.36 18.79 -38.61
C ILE A 83 8.09 17.93 -38.54
N SER A 84 7.69 17.50 -37.34
CA SER A 84 6.48 16.69 -37.15
C SER A 84 5.20 17.46 -37.49
N SER A 85 5.13 18.73 -37.11
CA SER A 85 3.98 19.60 -37.40
C SER A 85 3.76 19.81 -38.89
N GLN A 86 4.83 19.89 -39.69
CA GLN A 86 4.74 20.01 -41.15
C GLN A 86 4.13 18.77 -41.82
N HIS A 87 4.27 17.59 -41.21
CA HIS A 87 3.85 16.31 -41.78
C HIS A 87 2.62 15.71 -41.08
N ILE A 88 1.91 16.49 -40.25
CA ILE A 88 0.79 16.00 -39.42
C ILE A 88 -0.41 15.50 -40.23
N HIS A 89 -0.59 16.03 -41.45
CA HIS A 89 -1.68 15.63 -42.34
C HIS A 89 -1.47 14.23 -42.95
N GLU A 90 -0.23 13.81 -43.12
CA GLU A 90 0.14 12.52 -43.70
C GLU A 90 0.39 11.47 -42.60
N LEU A 91 0.80 11.93 -41.41
CA LEU A 91 1.13 11.09 -40.28
C LEU A 91 0.52 11.65 -38.98
N PRO A 92 -0.63 11.12 -38.52
CA PRO A 92 -1.22 11.55 -37.25
C PRO A 92 -0.31 11.12 -36.08
N LEU A 93 0.35 12.10 -35.45
CA LEU A 93 1.26 11.90 -34.32
C LEU A 93 0.62 12.34 -33.00
N VAL A 94 0.82 11.53 -31.97
CA VAL A 94 0.50 11.88 -30.58
C VAL A 94 1.79 11.79 -29.76
N LEU A 95 2.16 12.88 -29.09
CA LEU A 95 3.37 12.95 -28.28
C LEU A 95 2.99 12.87 -26.80
N ILE A 96 3.58 11.92 -26.07
CA ILE A 96 3.42 11.80 -24.62
C ILE A 96 4.73 12.26 -23.97
N PHE A 97 4.65 13.31 -23.16
CA PHE A 97 5.79 13.86 -22.44
C PHE A 97 5.81 13.36 -20.99
N GLY A 98 6.83 12.58 -20.66
CA GLY A 98 7.19 12.24 -19.28
C GLY A 98 7.92 13.42 -18.65
N ILE A 99 7.24 14.11 -17.75
CA ILE A 99 7.77 15.26 -16.99
C ILE A 99 7.89 14.85 -15.53
N ALA A 100 9.08 15.01 -14.96
CA ALA A 100 9.33 14.68 -13.56
C ALA A 100 8.94 15.82 -12.61
N THR A 101 9.09 17.07 -13.05
CA THR A 101 8.96 18.25 -12.19
C THR A 101 7.60 18.93 -12.29
N SER A 102 7.51 20.02 -13.06
CA SER A 102 6.33 20.86 -13.21
C SER A 102 6.07 21.11 -14.69
N PRO A 103 4.81 21.23 -15.13
CA PRO A 103 4.47 21.57 -16.51
C PRO A 103 5.11 22.89 -17.00
N MET A 104 5.55 23.75 -16.08
CA MET A 104 6.29 24.97 -16.40
C MET A 104 7.61 24.72 -17.14
N ILE A 105 8.20 23.52 -17.00
CA ILE A 105 9.40 23.13 -17.75
C ILE A 105 9.13 23.08 -19.27
N ILE A 106 7.89 22.83 -19.69
CA ILE A 106 7.52 22.85 -21.10
C ILE A 106 7.73 24.26 -21.65
N HIS A 107 7.32 25.30 -20.91
CA HIS A 107 7.47 26.69 -21.35
C HIS A 107 8.93 27.18 -21.33
N SER A 108 9.81 26.58 -20.52
CA SER A 108 11.24 26.92 -20.55
C SER A 108 12.00 26.18 -21.64
N LEU A 109 11.62 24.93 -21.96
CA LEU A 109 12.25 24.12 -23.00
C LEU A 109 11.75 24.45 -24.42
N LEU A 110 10.46 24.78 -24.55
CA LEU A 110 9.81 25.09 -25.82
C LEU A 110 9.46 26.58 -25.91
N PRO A 111 9.99 27.30 -26.92
CA PRO A 111 9.58 28.66 -27.22
C PRO A 111 8.08 28.72 -27.54
N HIS A 112 7.48 29.90 -27.36
CA HIS A 112 6.06 30.12 -27.67
C HIS A 112 5.70 29.73 -29.11
N SER A 113 6.62 29.93 -30.07
CA SER A 113 6.41 29.54 -31.47
C SER A 113 6.19 28.03 -31.66
N VAL A 114 6.88 27.19 -30.88
CA VAL A 114 6.78 25.73 -30.94
C VAL A 114 5.62 25.25 -30.06
N SER A 115 5.42 25.87 -28.90
CA SER A 115 4.30 25.56 -28.01
C SER A 115 2.94 25.78 -28.68
N SER A 116 2.80 26.80 -29.55
CA SER A 116 1.56 27.05 -30.30
C SER A 116 1.23 25.98 -31.34
N LEU A 117 2.20 25.13 -31.74
CA LEU A 117 1.98 24.00 -32.66
C LEU A 117 1.44 22.76 -31.93
N LEU A 118 1.51 22.74 -30.60
CA LEU A 118 1.11 21.62 -29.77
C LEU A 118 -0.26 21.91 -29.14
N CYS A 119 -1.18 20.95 -29.26
CA CYS A 119 -2.35 20.91 -28.39
C CYS A 119 -1.96 20.12 -27.13
N ILE A 120 -1.70 20.83 -26.03
CA ILE A 120 -1.21 20.22 -24.78
C ILE A 120 -2.38 19.97 -23.85
N GLU A 121 -2.61 18.70 -23.51
CA GLU A 121 -3.48 18.30 -22.41
C GLU A 121 -2.61 17.81 -21.25
N LEU A 122 -2.90 18.30 -20.04
CA LEU A 122 -2.14 17.94 -18.86
C LEU A 122 -2.75 16.69 -18.21
N PHE A 123 -1.94 15.65 -18.09
CA PHE A 123 -2.27 14.45 -17.32
C PHE A 123 -1.44 14.45 -16.05
N GLN A 124 -2.09 14.22 -14.91
CA GLN A 124 -1.43 14.05 -13.63
C GLN A 124 -1.36 12.57 -13.27
N SER A 125 -0.15 12.06 -13.07
CA SER A 125 0.05 10.73 -12.50
C SER A 125 -0.11 10.74 -10.99
N LEU A 126 -0.40 9.58 -10.41
CA LEU A 126 -0.47 9.37 -8.97
C LEU A 126 0.89 9.66 -8.31
N SER A 127 0.88 10.27 -7.14
CA SER A 127 2.11 10.56 -6.40
C SER A 127 2.80 9.28 -5.96
N CYS A 128 4.14 9.30 -5.92
CA CYS A 128 4.93 8.21 -5.36
C CYS A 128 4.61 8.00 -3.87
N LYS A 129 4.23 9.07 -3.15
CA LYS A 129 3.81 8.99 -1.75
C LYS A 129 2.51 8.19 -1.58
N ASP A 130 1.56 8.36 -2.50
CA ASP A 130 0.28 7.65 -2.48
C ASP A 130 0.46 6.19 -2.87
N HIS A 131 1.35 5.92 -3.83
CA HIS A 131 1.77 4.56 -4.17
C HIS A 131 2.40 3.85 -2.97
N LEU A 132 3.33 4.50 -2.27
CA LEU A 132 3.93 3.90 -1.07
C LEU A 132 2.88 3.63 0.00
N SER A 133 1.98 4.57 0.28
CA SER A 133 0.89 4.35 1.24
C SER A 133 0.00 3.16 0.85
N THR A 134 -0.34 3.05 -0.44
CA THR A 134 -1.12 1.92 -0.96
C THR A 134 -0.38 0.59 -0.83
N ILE A 135 0.94 0.59 -1.06
CA ILE A 135 1.78 -0.59 -0.95
C ILE A 135 1.94 -1.02 0.51
N ILE A 136 2.15 -0.08 1.43
CA ILE A 136 2.21 -0.37 2.86
C ILE A 136 0.88 -0.96 3.33
N ASP A 137 -0.26 -0.36 2.95
CA ASP A 137 -1.58 -0.89 3.31
C ASP A 137 -1.84 -2.30 2.73
N LYS A 138 -1.49 -2.53 1.46
CA LYS A 138 -1.74 -3.82 0.81
C LYS A 138 -0.75 -4.93 1.16
N LEU A 139 0.50 -4.60 1.47
CA LEU A 139 1.56 -5.58 1.76
C LEU A 139 1.80 -5.76 3.26
N LEU A 140 2.09 -4.68 3.99
CA LEU A 140 2.48 -4.76 5.40
C LEU A 140 1.27 -4.93 6.31
N LEU A 141 0.20 -4.16 6.04
CA LEU A 141 -1.02 -4.13 6.85
C LEU A 141 -2.04 -5.21 6.45
N ARG A 142 -1.59 -6.27 5.77
CA ARG A 142 -2.41 -7.43 5.42
C ARG A 142 -2.20 -8.58 6.40
N ALA A 143 -3.27 -9.08 7.00
CA ALA A 143 -3.24 -10.19 7.95
C ALA A 143 -2.81 -11.52 7.31
N SER A 144 -3.01 -11.68 5.99
CA SER A 144 -2.66 -12.90 5.27
C SER A 144 -1.16 -13.23 5.26
N PHE A 145 -0.31 -12.25 5.58
CA PHE A 145 1.14 -12.44 5.61
C PHE A 145 1.64 -12.49 7.05
N PRO A 146 2.27 -13.62 7.45
CA PRO A 146 2.76 -13.81 8.82
C PRO A 146 4.02 -12.98 9.11
N PHE A 147 4.78 -12.61 8.07
CA PHE A 147 5.98 -11.78 8.22
C PHE A 147 5.60 -10.32 8.49
N LYS A 148 6.11 -9.77 9.60
CA LYS A 148 5.94 -8.38 10.02
C LYS A 148 7.29 -7.72 10.25
N LEU A 149 7.36 -6.42 9.96
CA LEU A 149 8.56 -5.62 10.20
C LEU A 149 8.53 -5.03 11.62
N GLY A 150 9.70 -4.97 12.24
CA GLY A 150 9.89 -4.18 13.44
C GLY A 150 9.85 -2.68 13.14
N GLU A 151 9.53 -1.90 14.17
CA GLU A 151 9.42 -0.44 14.16
C GLU A 151 10.65 0.24 13.53
N LYS A 152 11.84 0.00 14.09
CA LYS A 152 13.09 0.65 13.64
C LYS A 152 13.41 0.38 12.17
N VAL A 153 13.16 -0.85 11.71
CA VAL A 153 13.39 -1.23 10.31
C VAL A 153 12.40 -0.53 9.40
N LEU A 154 11.12 -0.48 9.81
CA LEU A 154 10.08 0.23 9.07
C LEU A 154 10.38 1.74 8.99
N GLN A 155 10.79 2.37 10.10
CA GLN A 155 11.20 3.78 10.12
C GLN A 155 12.40 4.03 9.19
N VAL A 156 13.44 3.18 9.21
CA VAL A 156 14.59 3.32 8.31
C VAL A 156 14.17 3.19 6.84
N LEU A 157 13.35 2.21 6.49
CA LEU A 157 12.86 2.04 5.12
C LEU A 157 12.02 3.23 4.65
N ILE A 158 11.15 3.74 5.51
CA ILE A 158 10.33 4.94 5.22
C ILE A 158 11.23 6.18 5.09
N ASN A 159 12.24 6.34 5.96
CA ASN A 159 13.16 7.46 5.92
C ASN A 159 14.01 7.45 4.64
N ILE A 160 14.51 6.29 4.22
CA ILE A 160 15.21 6.14 2.93
C ILE A 160 14.30 6.58 1.78
N PHE A 161 13.03 6.18 1.79
CA PHE A 161 12.09 6.57 0.74
C PHE A 161 11.72 8.07 0.76
N LEU A 162 11.51 8.66 1.94
CA LEU A 162 11.03 10.04 2.05
C LEU A 162 12.15 11.08 1.92
N TYR A 163 13.35 10.76 2.38
CA TYR A 163 14.47 11.72 2.45
C TYR A 163 15.54 11.51 1.38
N HIS A 164 15.62 10.32 0.77
CA HIS A 164 16.63 10.04 -0.26
C HIS A 164 16.00 9.88 -1.64
N ASP A 165 15.27 8.78 -1.86
CA ASP A 165 14.75 8.43 -3.18
C ASP A 165 13.26 8.06 -3.08
N PHE A 166 12.38 8.82 -3.76
CA PHE A 166 10.95 8.47 -3.91
C PHE A 166 10.72 7.24 -4.81
N SER A 167 11.64 6.28 -4.80
CA SER A 167 11.62 5.06 -5.57
C SER A 167 10.96 3.93 -4.78
N VAL A 168 9.78 3.54 -5.22
CA VAL A 168 9.05 2.38 -4.68
C VAL A 168 9.83 1.09 -4.91
N GLN A 169 10.60 0.99 -5.99
CA GLN A 169 11.41 -0.19 -6.29
C GLN A 169 12.51 -0.39 -5.25
N ASN A 170 13.15 0.69 -4.80
CA ASN A 170 14.17 0.61 -3.75
C ASN A 170 13.55 0.20 -2.41
N PHE A 171 12.34 0.68 -2.10
CA PHE A 171 11.59 0.24 -0.93
C PHE A 171 11.28 -1.26 -0.99
N VAL A 172 10.80 -1.78 -2.14
CA VAL A 172 10.52 -3.22 -2.32
C VAL A 172 11.79 -4.06 -2.21
N LYS A 173 12.92 -3.61 -2.78
CA LYS A 173 14.21 -4.30 -2.63
C LYS A 173 14.71 -4.29 -1.18
N GLY A 174 14.55 -3.18 -0.47
CA GLY A 174 14.84 -3.08 0.96
C GLY A 174 13.98 -4.06 1.77
N PHE A 175 12.69 -4.16 1.44
CA PHE A 175 11.79 -5.13 2.06
C PHE A 175 12.18 -6.59 1.77
N GLN A 176 12.55 -6.91 0.53
CA GLN A 176 13.07 -8.23 0.16
C GLN A 176 14.33 -8.59 0.95
N LEU A 177 15.24 -7.62 1.14
CA LEU A 177 16.42 -7.81 1.98
C LEU A 177 16.06 -8.15 3.43
N CYS A 178 15.07 -7.44 4.00
CA CYS A 178 14.59 -7.73 5.36
C CYS A 178 14.00 -9.14 5.48
N ILE A 179 13.28 -9.60 4.46
CA ILE A 179 12.74 -10.96 4.41
C ILE A 179 13.89 -11.98 4.42
N VAL A 180 14.86 -11.83 3.52
CA VAL A 180 16.00 -12.76 3.42
C VAL A 180 16.77 -12.80 4.73
N GLU A 181 17.08 -11.64 5.31
CA GLU A 181 17.79 -11.55 6.58
C GLU A 181 17.02 -12.25 7.71
N HIS A 182 15.70 -12.06 7.80
CA HIS A 182 14.89 -12.69 8.83
C HIS A 182 14.87 -14.22 8.72
N PHE A 183 14.69 -14.75 7.50
CA PHE A 183 14.63 -16.20 7.29
C PHE A 183 16.00 -16.88 7.33
N CYS A 184 17.09 -16.16 7.06
CA CYS A 184 18.45 -16.69 7.15
C CYS A 184 19.02 -16.64 8.58
N SER A 185 18.71 -15.59 9.35
CA SER A 185 19.34 -15.38 10.66
C SER A 185 18.73 -16.19 11.78
N GLN A 186 17.43 -16.53 11.71
CA GLN A 186 16.73 -17.20 12.80
C GLN A 186 16.10 -18.54 12.37
N PRO A 187 16.49 -19.68 12.98
CA PRO A 187 15.97 -20.99 12.58
C PRO A 187 14.49 -21.20 12.98
N VAL A 188 14.01 -20.51 14.02
CA VAL A 188 12.58 -20.57 14.41
C VAL A 188 11.65 -19.85 13.45
N SER A 189 12.19 -19.05 12.51
CA SER A 189 11.39 -18.41 11.45
C SER A 189 10.70 -19.41 10.52
N VAL A 190 11.06 -20.70 10.60
CA VAL A 190 10.31 -21.79 9.95
C VAL A 190 8.83 -21.84 10.37
N LEU A 191 8.50 -21.33 11.56
CA LEU A 191 7.14 -21.22 12.10
C LEU A 191 6.36 -20.02 11.54
N CYS A 192 7.04 -19.07 10.88
CA CYS A 192 6.42 -17.91 10.24
C CYS A 192 5.74 -18.32 8.92
N CYS A 193 4.63 -19.04 9.04
CA CYS A 193 3.82 -19.56 7.94
C CYS A 193 2.33 -19.35 8.25
N GLN A 194 1.46 -19.67 7.30
CA GLN A 194 0.02 -19.70 7.58
C GLN A 194 -0.28 -20.71 8.70
N LEU A 195 -1.27 -20.40 9.53
CA LEU A 195 -1.61 -21.14 10.76
C LEU A 195 -1.69 -22.67 10.58
N VAL A 196 -2.27 -23.14 9.47
CA VAL A 196 -2.38 -24.58 9.17
C VAL A 196 -1.00 -25.24 9.01
N ASP A 197 -0.07 -24.57 8.32
CA ASP A 197 1.26 -25.10 8.09
C ASP A 197 2.18 -24.85 9.28
N ALA A 198 1.96 -23.76 10.02
CA ALA A 198 2.66 -23.46 11.26
C ALA A 198 2.41 -24.54 12.32
N LYS A 199 1.15 -25.00 12.48
CA LYS A 199 0.79 -26.11 13.39
C LYS A 199 1.48 -27.42 13.02
N LYS A 200 1.41 -27.82 11.75
CA LYS A 200 2.10 -29.03 11.25
C LYS A 200 3.62 -28.96 11.47
N ARG A 201 4.21 -27.78 11.26
CA ARG A 201 5.64 -27.57 11.48
C ARG A 201 5.97 -27.62 12.97
N ALA A 202 5.12 -27.05 13.82
CA ALA A 202 5.25 -27.11 15.29
C ALA A 202 5.25 -28.56 15.79
N ASP A 203 4.39 -29.43 15.25
CA ASP A 203 4.39 -30.87 15.59
C ASP A 203 5.73 -31.54 15.25
N SER A 204 6.28 -31.19 14.09
CA SER A 204 7.53 -31.78 13.56
C SER A 204 8.83 -31.20 14.13
N LEU A 205 8.77 -30.28 15.10
CA LEU A 205 9.97 -29.64 15.65
C LEU A 205 10.91 -30.66 16.33
N SER A 206 12.22 -30.49 16.10
CA SER A 206 13.25 -31.24 16.82
C SER A 206 13.55 -30.60 18.18
N HIS A 207 14.19 -31.36 19.07
CA HIS A 207 14.59 -30.88 20.40
C HIS A 207 15.43 -29.60 20.34
N ASP A 208 16.40 -29.50 19.42
CA ASP A 208 17.22 -28.29 19.25
C ASP A 208 16.39 -27.06 18.87
N GLN A 209 15.32 -27.23 18.08
CA GLN A 209 14.42 -26.12 17.74
C GLN A 209 13.53 -25.73 18.92
N CYS A 210 13.10 -26.70 19.73
CA CYS A 210 12.42 -26.45 21.00
C CYS A 210 13.30 -25.63 21.95
N GLU A 211 14.59 -25.96 22.05
CA GLU A 211 15.56 -25.17 22.83
C GLU A 211 15.74 -23.75 22.30
N ASN A 212 15.72 -23.56 20.98
CA ASN A 212 15.76 -22.22 20.38
C ASN A 212 14.52 -21.40 20.72
N ILE A 213 13.34 -22.03 20.80
CA ILE A 213 12.10 -21.37 21.26
C ILE A 213 12.22 -21.00 22.75
N ARG A 214 12.73 -21.90 23.60
CA ARG A 214 12.96 -21.63 25.04
C ARG A 214 13.92 -20.46 25.28
N LYS A 215 14.86 -20.22 24.34
CA LYS A 215 15.81 -19.09 24.41
C LYS A 215 15.20 -17.74 24.03
N LEU A 216 14.02 -17.70 23.40
CA LEU A 216 13.39 -16.44 22.99
C LEU A 216 13.06 -15.56 24.22
N PRO A 217 13.40 -14.26 24.19
CA PRO A 217 13.10 -13.36 25.31
C PRO A 217 11.60 -13.25 25.61
N SER A 218 10.75 -13.25 24.57
CA SER A 218 9.29 -13.24 24.72
C SER A 218 8.78 -14.49 25.43
N PHE A 219 9.32 -15.66 25.07
CA PHE A 219 8.94 -16.92 25.69
C PHE A 219 9.38 -16.99 27.15
N ARG A 220 10.57 -16.47 27.50
CA ARG A 220 11.02 -16.39 28.90
C ARG A 220 10.07 -15.55 29.76
N ARG A 221 9.63 -14.39 29.26
CA ARG A 221 8.63 -13.56 29.95
C ARG A 221 7.30 -14.28 30.12
N TYR A 222 6.87 -15.04 29.11
CA TYR A 222 5.66 -15.86 29.20
C TYR A 222 5.79 -16.94 30.29
N VAL A 223 6.91 -17.66 30.33
CA VAL A 223 7.17 -18.67 31.36
C VAL A 223 7.19 -18.04 32.75
N GLU A 224 7.84 -16.90 32.94
CA GLU A 224 7.87 -16.17 34.23
C GLU A 224 6.46 -15.78 34.73
N SER A 225 5.53 -15.46 33.83
CA SER A 225 4.15 -15.11 34.19
C SER A 225 3.27 -16.30 34.59
N GLN A 226 3.74 -17.53 34.34
CA GLN A 226 2.95 -18.74 34.52
C GLN A 226 3.19 -19.44 35.86
N VAL A 227 2.23 -20.27 36.29
CA VAL A 227 2.29 -21.06 37.55
C VAL A 227 3.48 -22.04 37.55
N SER A 228 4.12 -22.23 38.72
CA SER A 228 5.35 -23.03 38.89
C SER A 228 5.29 -24.45 38.31
N GLU A 229 4.14 -25.13 38.39
CA GLU A 229 3.96 -26.47 37.82
C GLU A 229 4.04 -26.48 36.29
N LYS A 230 3.41 -25.48 35.65
CA LYS A 230 3.46 -25.30 34.19
C LYS A 230 4.84 -24.83 33.72
N GLN A 231 5.57 -24.06 34.54
CA GLN A 231 6.95 -23.67 34.21
C GLN A 231 7.86 -24.89 34.05
N ILE A 232 7.75 -25.86 34.97
CA ILE A 232 8.55 -27.09 34.91
C ILE A 232 8.17 -27.92 33.68
N ALA A 233 6.88 -28.04 33.37
CA ALA A 233 6.41 -28.73 32.18
C ALA A 233 6.90 -28.08 30.88
N LEU A 234 6.84 -26.75 30.75
CA LEU A 234 7.31 -26.02 29.56
C LEU A 234 8.83 -26.14 29.32
N LEU A 235 9.60 -26.24 30.40
CA LEU A 235 11.07 -26.33 30.34
C LEU A 235 11.58 -27.77 30.17
N THR A 236 10.81 -28.77 30.60
CA THR A 236 11.26 -30.18 30.62
C THR A 236 10.63 -31.02 29.52
N GLU A 237 9.34 -30.79 29.22
CA GLU A 237 8.57 -31.61 28.29
C GLU A 237 8.42 -30.94 26.93
N ASP A 238 8.99 -31.55 25.90
CA ASP A 238 8.90 -31.02 24.54
C ASP A 238 7.51 -31.17 23.91
N THR A 239 6.76 -32.20 24.30
CA THR A 239 5.38 -32.42 23.82
C THR A 239 4.44 -31.33 24.30
N TYR A 240 4.53 -31.00 25.60
CA TYR A 240 3.75 -29.92 26.19
C TYR A 240 4.13 -28.54 25.61
N LEU A 241 5.42 -28.32 25.35
CA LEU A 241 5.89 -27.11 24.67
C LEU A 241 5.30 -26.97 23.26
N LYS A 242 5.22 -28.06 22.49
CA LYS A 242 4.65 -28.03 21.13
C LYS A 242 3.18 -27.67 21.13
N GLU A 243 2.39 -28.28 22.01
CA GLU A 243 0.96 -27.96 22.19
C GLU A 243 0.78 -26.48 22.58
N THR A 244 1.54 -26.02 23.58
CA THR A 244 1.50 -24.60 24.01
C THR A 244 1.93 -23.66 22.89
N THR A 245 2.92 -24.05 22.08
CA THR A 245 3.38 -23.22 20.96
C THR A 245 2.29 -23.09 19.90
N GLN A 246 1.46 -24.12 19.67
CA GLN A 246 0.32 -24.02 18.75
C GLN A 246 -0.72 -23.04 19.27
N GLU A 247 -1.09 -23.13 20.55
CA GLU A 247 -2.02 -22.18 21.18
C GLU A 247 -1.50 -20.74 21.06
N LEU A 248 -0.24 -20.50 21.41
CA LEU A 248 0.37 -19.17 21.31
C LEU A 248 0.45 -18.65 19.87
N LEU A 249 0.65 -19.54 18.88
CA LEU A 249 0.63 -19.16 17.48
C LEU A 249 -0.79 -18.78 17.03
N GLU A 250 -1.82 -19.47 17.50
CA GLU A 250 -3.21 -19.10 17.24
C GLU A 250 -3.53 -17.72 17.82
N ASP A 251 -3.20 -17.52 19.09
CA ASP A 251 -3.39 -16.25 19.80
C ASP A 251 -2.68 -15.10 19.07
N LEU A 252 -1.46 -15.33 18.58
CA LEU A 252 -0.70 -14.34 17.83
C LEU A 252 -1.34 -13.98 16.48
N HIS A 253 -1.91 -14.95 15.77
CA HIS A 253 -2.62 -14.67 14.51
C HIS A 253 -3.91 -13.88 14.77
N VAL A 254 -4.68 -14.27 15.79
CA VAL A 254 -5.89 -13.56 16.21
C VAL A 254 -5.54 -12.13 16.64
N TYR A 255 -4.49 -11.95 17.44
CA TYR A 255 -3.98 -10.64 17.83
C TYR A 255 -3.65 -9.77 16.62
N HIS A 256 -2.97 -10.30 15.60
CA HIS A 256 -2.63 -9.51 14.41
C HIS A 256 -3.86 -9.14 13.57
N GLU A 257 -4.85 -10.02 13.43
CA GLU A 257 -6.11 -9.71 12.77
C GLU A 257 -6.88 -8.60 13.52
N ASN A 258 -6.88 -8.70 14.84
CA ASN A 258 -7.51 -7.73 15.72
C ASN A 258 -6.82 -6.37 15.68
N TYR A 259 -5.50 -6.37 15.81
CA TYR A 259 -4.66 -5.18 15.76
C TYR A 259 -4.85 -4.41 14.45
N LEU A 260 -4.84 -5.09 13.30
CA LEU A 260 -5.01 -4.44 12.00
C LEU A 260 -6.42 -3.85 11.83
N SER A 261 -7.45 -4.53 12.36
CA SER A 261 -8.83 -4.04 12.35
C SER A 261 -8.95 -2.76 13.19
N VAL A 262 -8.43 -2.79 14.42
CA VAL A 262 -8.45 -1.64 15.33
C VAL A 262 -7.60 -0.49 14.79
N LEU A 263 -6.45 -0.76 14.21
CA LEU A 263 -5.58 0.24 13.60
C LEU A 263 -6.28 0.98 12.46
N ARG A 264 -7.04 0.28 11.61
CA ARG A 264 -7.83 0.91 10.54
C ARG A 264 -8.93 1.80 11.09
N CYS A 265 -9.62 1.38 12.14
CA CYS A 265 -10.62 2.21 12.83
C CYS A 265 -9.97 3.44 13.48
N LEU A 266 -8.80 3.28 14.10
CA LEU A 266 -8.05 4.40 14.66
C LEU A 266 -7.55 5.35 13.56
N HIS A 267 -7.15 4.82 12.40
CA HIS A 267 -6.79 5.65 11.25
C HIS A 267 -7.98 6.48 10.76
N VAL A 268 -9.17 5.87 10.63
CA VAL A 268 -10.40 6.62 10.33
C VAL A 268 -10.56 7.74 11.35
N PHE A 269 -10.57 7.44 12.65
CA PHE A 269 -10.70 8.46 13.70
C PHE A 269 -9.70 9.60 13.52
N THR A 270 -8.40 9.30 13.44
CA THR A 270 -7.33 10.31 13.29
C THR A 270 -7.43 11.13 12.00
N SER A 271 -8.00 10.58 10.93
CA SER A 271 -8.17 11.29 9.65
C SER A 271 -9.22 12.40 9.68
N PHE A 272 -10.22 12.30 10.56
CA PHE A 272 -11.23 13.35 10.76
C PHE A 272 -10.77 14.44 11.74
N LEU A 273 -9.70 14.19 12.51
CA LEU A 273 -9.21 15.16 13.46
C LEU A 273 -8.39 16.27 12.78
N PRO A 274 -8.65 17.55 13.08
CA PRO A 274 -7.81 18.64 12.62
C PRO A 274 -6.42 18.56 13.29
N LYS A 275 -5.37 18.93 12.56
CA LYS A 275 -3.94 18.92 12.98
C LYS A 275 -3.23 17.56 13.01
N TYR A 276 -3.90 16.44 12.73
CA TYR A 276 -3.29 15.10 12.59
C TYR A 276 -2.23 14.74 13.66
N PRO A 277 -2.57 14.82 14.95
CA PRO A 277 -1.62 14.61 16.05
C PRO A 277 -0.90 13.25 16.01
N LEU A 278 -1.57 12.20 15.53
CA LEU A 278 -1.03 10.83 15.43
C LEU A 278 -0.59 10.44 14.01
N GLY A 279 -0.47 11.42 13.12
CA GLY A 279 -0.11 11.22 11.72
C GLY A 279 -1.31 11.27 10.76
N LYS A 280 -1.03 11.66 9.51
CA LYS A 280 -2.02 11.78 8.44
C LYS A 280 -2.26 10.46 7.73
N GLN A 281 -1.25 9.59 7.70
CA GLN A 281 -1.27 8.34 6.95
C GLN A 281 -1.24 7.14 7.90
N ILE A 282 -1.87 6.04 7.49
CA ILE A 282 -1.93 4.80 8.28
C ILE A 282 -0.56 4.25 8.69
N ARG A 283 0.49 4.52 7.88
CA ARG A 283 1.87 4.11 8.18
C ARG A 283 2.49 4.88 9.35
N GLU A 284 2.15 6.15 9.51
CA GLU A 284 2.66 7.00 10.60
C GLU A 284 2.04 6.54 11.91
N LEU A 285 0.72 6.31 11.89
CA LEU A 285 -0.01 5.71 13.00
C LEU A 285 0.55 4.34 13.38
N HIS A 286 0.78 3.46 12.39
CA HIS A 286 1.37 2.14 12.65
C HIS A 286 2.77 2.24 13.29
N CYS A 287 3.62 3.17 12.85
CA CYS A 287 4.93 3.38 13.47
C CYS A 287 4.79 3.89 14.90
N ALA A 288 3.91 4.88 15.14
CA ALA A 288 3.66 5.43 16.47
C ALA A 288 3.10 4.38 17.44
N CYS A 289 2.18 3.52 16.97
CA CYS A 289 1.63 2.40 17.75
C CYS A 289 2.66 1.33 18.10
N LEU A 290 3.69 1.15 17.27
CA LEU A 290 4.74 0.17 17.52
C LEU A 290 5.83 0.70 18.46
N GLU A 291 6.07 2.02 18.43
CA GLU A 291 7.12 2.67 19.22
C GLU A 291 6.72 2.79 20.70
N ASN A 292 5.52 3.32 20.96
CA ASN A 292 5.04 3.58 22.31
C ASN A 292 3.60 3.13 22.49
N GLN A 293 3.21 2.93 23.75
CA GLN A 293 1.82 2.78 24.11
C GLN A 293 1.07 4.07 23.78
N VAL A 294 0.19 4.02 22.77
CA VAL A 294 -0.48 5.21 22.22
C VAL A 294 -1.23 6.00 23.30
N TRP A 295 -1.79 5.34 24.31
CA TRP A 295 -2.53 6.01 25.39
C TRP A 295 -1.67 6.78 26.37
N GLU A 296 -0.35 6.55 26.40
CA GLU A 296 0.58 7.26 27.27
C GLU A 296 1.12 8.54 26.61
N THR A 297 0.86 8.75 25.32
CA THR A 297 1.37 9.92 24.59
C THR A 297 0.47 11.14 24.77
N GLU A 298 1.09 12.31 24.94
CA GLU A 298 0.37 13.59 25.01
C GLU A 298 -0.42 13.89 23.71
N GLU A 299 0.06 13.35 22.59
CA GLU A 299 -0.57 13.43 21.28
C GLU A 299 -1.93 12.73 21.25
N TYR A 300 -2.07 11.62 21.96
CA TYR A 300 -3.35 10.92 22.09
C TYR A 300 -4.32 11.66 22.99
N GLU A 301 -3.85 12.27 24.08
CA GLU A 301 -4.71 13.12 24.92
C GLU A 301 -5.23 14.32 24.12
N SER A 302 -4.35 14.97 23.34
CA SER A 302 -4.75 16.06 22.43
C SER A 302 -5.77 15.57 21.40
N SER A 303 -5.56 14.37 20.84
CA SER A 303 -6.52 13.75 19.91
C SER A 303 -7.89 13.57 20.56
N LEU A 304 -7.94 13.06 21.79
CA LEU A 304 -9.18 12.86 22.51
C LEU A 304 -9.89 14.18 22.83
N GLN A 305 -9.15 15.22 23.20
CA GLN A 305 -9.72 16.55 23.41
C GLN A 305 -10.33 17.11 22.12
N LEU A 306 -9.65 16.96 20.97
CA LEU A 306 -10.17 17.39 19.68
C LEU A 306 -11.39 16.57 19.25
N ALA A 307 -11.40 15.27 19.53
CA ALA A 307 -12.54 14.42 19.24
C ALA A 307 -13.79 14.78 20.05
N ARG A 308 -13.62 15.22 21.30
CA ARG A 308 -14.72 15.74 22.13
C ARG A 308 -15.34 17.02 21.56
N MET A 309 -14.59 17.75 20.73
CA MET A 309 -15.03 19.00 20.09
C MET A 309 -15.65 18.79 18.70
N LEU A 310 -15.72 17.54 18.21
CA LEU A 310 -16.28 17.23 16.89
C LEU A 310 -17.81 17.40 16.88
N ASN A 311 -18.32 17.75 15.70
CA ASN A 311 -19.76 17.87 15.49
C ASN A 311 -20.43 16.49 15.49
N LYS A 312 -21.70 16.45 15.86
CA LYS A 312 -22.50 15.22 15.87
C LYS A 312 -22.55 14.53 14.50
N SER A 313 -22.69 15.29 13.41
CA SER A 313 -22.72 14.73 12.04
C SER A 313 -21.42 13.99 11.70
N ASP A 314 -20.29 14.59 12.05
CA ASP A 314 -18.96 14.06 11.73
C ASP A 314 -18.65 12.84 12.59
N LEU A 315 -19.13 12.83 13.84
CA LEU A 315 -19.02 11.68 14.73
C LEU A 315 -19.88 10.49 14.24
N VAL A 316 -21.08 10.74 13.73
CA VAL A 316 -21.94 9.68 13.17
C VAL A 316 -21.33 9.09 11.90
N THR A 317 -20.82 9.91 10.99
CA THR A 317 -20.15 9.40 9.77
C THR A 317 -18.88 8.63 10.10
N MET A 318 -18.08 9.09 11.06
CA MET A 318 -16.94 8.33 11.59
C MET A 318 -17.33 6.96 12.12
N LEU A 319 -18.34 6.91 13.00
CA LEU A 319 -18.79 5.66 13.60
C LEU A 319 -19.37 4.70 12.55
N GLN A 320 -20.07 5.21 11.54
CA GLN A 320 -20.55 4.41 10.41
C GLN A 320 -19.39 3.78 9.63
N GLN A 321 -18.36 4.56 9.29
CA GLN A 321 -17.16 4.05 8.61
C GLN A 321 -16.40 3.00 9.45
N CYS A 322 -16.29 3.22 10.77
CA CYS A 322 -15.71 2.22 11.66
C CYS A 322 -16.52 0.92 11.69
N VAL A 323 -17.85 1.00 11.71
CA VAL A 323 -18.73 -0.18 11.67
C VAL A 323 -18.58 -0.92 10.33
N GLU A 324 -18.49 -0.22 9.20
CA GLU A 324 -18.21 -0.86 7.90
C GLU A 324 -16.87 -1.58 7.87
N ILE A 325 -15.83 -1.01 8.50
CA ILE A 325 -14.51 -1.63 8.61
C ILE A 325 -14.56 -2.90 9.46
N PHE A 326 -15.27 -2.89 10.59
CA PHE A 326 -15.43 -4.08 11.43
C PHE A 326 -16.34 -5.14 10.80
N VAL A 327 -17.34 -4.75 10.02
CA VAL A 327 -18.21 -5.69 9.31
C VAL A 327 -17.48 -6.34 8.13
N SER A 328 -16.50 -5.64 7.54
CA SER A 328 -15.66 -6.17 6.46
C SER A 328 -14.44 -6.96 6.97
N SER A 329 -14.09 -6.86 8.26
CA SER A 329 -13.07 -7.71 8.86
C SER A 329 -13.64 -9.08 9.25
N SER A 330 -12.88 -10.14 8.99
CA SER A 330 -13.31 -11.54 9.16
C SER A 330 -13.32 -12.04 10.62
N GLY A 331 -13.04 -11.16 11.59
CA GLY A 331 -12.86 -11.51 13.00
C GLY A 331 -14.16 -11.51 13.79
N LYS A 332 -14.64 -12.70 14.17
CA LYS A 332 -15.85 -12.92 15.00
C LYS A 332 -15.79 -12.28 16.40
N GLU A 333 -14.61 -11.89 16.87
CA GLU A 333 -14.42 -11.31 18.21
C GLU A 333 -14.96 -9.88 18.34
N PHE A 334 -15.10 -9.16 17.21
CA PHE A 334 -15.63 -7.80 17.24
C PHE A 334 -17.15 -7.75 17.17
N ASP A 335 -17.88 -8.86 17.03
CA ASP A 335 -19.35 -8.84 16.91
C ASP A 335 -20.01 -8.11 18.10
N ASN A 336 -19.55 -8.36 19.33
CA ASN A 336 -20.02 -7.65 20.52
C ASN A 336 -19.68 -6.14 20.51
N THR A 337 -18.53 -5.79 19.95
CA THR A 337 -18.06 -4.41 19.87
C THR A 337 -18.80 -3.65 18.77
N VAL A 338 -19.09 -4.33 17.66
CA VAL A 338 -19.93 -3.86 16.55
C VAL A 338 -21.37 -3.69 17.00
N GLU A 339 -21.91 -4.61 17.80
CA GLU A 339 -23.24 -4.46 18.40
C GLU A 339 -23.31 -3.24 19.32
N LYS A 340 -22.31 -3.05 20.20
CA LYS A 340 -22.22 -1.82 21.01
C LYS A 340 -22.10 -0.57 20.16
N LEU A 341 -21.28 -0.57 19.11
CA LEU A 341 -21.16 0.56 18.18
C LEU A 341 -22.47 0.85 17.44
N LYS A 342 -23.20 -0.19 17.02
CA LYS A 342 -24.55 -0.06 16.43
C LYS A 342 -25.55 0.48 17.44
N GLU A 343 -25.53 0.02 18.69
CA GLU A 343 -26.34 0.58 19.76
C GLU A 343 -26.05 2.07 19.97
N PHE A 344 -24.78 2.48 19.99
CA PHE A 344 -24.41 3.90 20.07
C PHE A 344 -24.91 4.70 18.87
N LEU A 345 -24.79 4.18 17.64
CA LEU A 345 -25.36 4.82 16.45
C LEU A 345 -26.88 5.01 16.59
N THR A 346 -27.60 4.00 17.09
CA THR A 346 -29.05 4.14 17.34
C THR A 346 -29.35 5.13 18.48
N GLN A 347 -28.50 5.24 19.49
CA GLN A 347 -28.64 6.25 20.55
C GLN A 347 -28.40 7.67 20.01
N PHE A 348 -27.42 7.87 19.13
CA PHE A 348 -27.19 9.15 18.47
C PHE A 348 -28.33 9.55 17.52
N GLN A 349 -28.95 8.58 16.84
CA GLN A 349 -30.15 8.80 16.02
C GLN A 349 -31.38 9.12 16.90
N LYS A 350 -31.57 8.44 18.04
CA LYS A 350 -32.63 8.77 19.01
C LYS A 350 -32.46 10.14 19.65
N LEU A 351 -31.22 10.59 19.87
CA LEU A 351 -30.92 11.96 20.32
C LEU A 351 -31.22 13.02 19.25
N GLU A 352 -31.38 12.62 17.99
CA GLU A 352 -31.87 13.48 16.90
C GLU A 352 -33.38 13.72 16.98
N GLU A 353 -34.14 12.71 17.44
CA GLU A 353 -35.59 12.83 17.65
C GLU A 353 -35.96 13.63 18.92
N ILE A 354 -35.08 13.65 19.93
CA ILE A 354 -35.33 14.31 21.24
C ILE A 354 -34.67 15.72 21.31
N GLY A 355 -33.81 16.05 20.34
CA GLY A 355 -32.93 17.23 20.34
C GLY A 355 -33.56 18.60 20.01
N GLN A 356 -34.85 18.82 20.27
CA GLN A 356 -35.39 20.19 20.39
C GLN A 356 -35.36 20.72 21.83
N ILE A 357 -34.98 19.92 22.84
CA ILE A 357 -34.94 20.38 24.23
C ILE A 357 -33.70 19.83 24.93
N SER A 358 -32.89 20.76 25.47
CA SER A 358 -31.79 20.54 26.43
C SER A 358 -30.39 20.24 25.86
N LYS A 359 -29.68 21.32 25.50
CA LYS A 359 -28.21 21.41 25.63
C LYS A 359 -27.86 21.30 27.12
N HIS A 360 -27.19 20.23 27.59
CA HIS A 360 -25.99 20.30 28.45
C HIS A 360 -25.49 18.99 29.09
N TYR A 361 -26.15 17.83 28.96
CA TYR A 361 -25.75 16.66 29.76
C TYR A 361 -25.59 15.39 28.93
N SER A 362 -24.35 15.08 28.52
CA SER A 362 -23.81 13.70 28.40
C SER A 362 -22.48 13.64 27.62
N LEU A 363 -21.41 14.26 28.15
CA LEU A 363 -20.05 14.12 27.61
C LEU A 363 -19.11 13.25 28.47
N ASN A 364 -19.61 12.66 29.55
CA ASN A 364 -18.78 11.91 30.52
C ASN A 364 -18.84 10.37 30.41
N ARG A 365 -19.62 9.78 29.49
CA ARG A 365 -19.68 8.31 29.34
C ARG A 365 -18.89 7.75 28.16
N SER A 366 -18.51 8.58 27.20
CA SER A 366 -17.67 8.19 26.06
C SER A 366 -16.20 7.94 26.45
N CYS A 367 -15.76 8.42 27.61
CA CYS A 367 -14.35 8.35 28.04
C CYS A 367 -13.94 7.00 28.64
N VAL A 368 -14.87 6.26 29.25
CA VAL A 368 -14.52 5.01 29.97
C VAL A 368 -14.22 3.86 29.01
N TYR A 369 -14.71 3.92 27.76
CA TYR A 369 -14.52 2.86 26.77
C TYR A 369 -13.39 3.12 25.79
N PHE A 370 -12.90 4.36 25.71
CA PHE A 370 -11.71 4.70 24.92
C PHE A 370 -10.45 4.09 25.56
N GLU A 371 -10.35 4.10 26.90
CA GLU A 371 -9.32 3.36 27.66
C GLU A 371 -9.41 1.84 27.47
N HIS A 372 -10.61 1.30 27.25
CA HIS A 372 -10.80 -0.13 27.03
C HIS A 372 -10.44 -0.56 25.60
N PHE A 373 -10.61 0.34 24.62
CA PHE A 373 -10.25 0.13 23.21
C PHE A 373 -8.75 0.21 22.96
N THR A 374 -8.02 1.11 23.65
CA THR A 374 -6.56 1.15 23.61
C THR A 374 -5.91 0.00 24.38
N ARG A 375 -6.50 -0.45 25.49
CA ARG A 375 -6.00 -1.63 26.23
C ARG A 375 -5.99 -2.92 25.41
N CYS A 376 -6.85 -3.07 24.40
CA CYS A 376 -6.81 -4.23 23.49
C CYS A 376 -5.66 -4.20 22.48
N CYS A 377 -4.92 -3.09 22.32
CA CYS A 377 -3.83 -2.97 21.36
C CYS A 377 -2.46 -3.43 21.89
N ASN A 378 -2.31 -3.83 23.16
CA ASN A 378 -1.06 -4.41 23.68
C ASN A 378 -1.30 -5.55 24.68
N HIS A 379 -2.34 -6.36 24.49
CA HIS A 379 -2.43 -7.59 25.27
C HIS A 379 -2.41 -8.86 24.42
#